data_AF-A0A3Q9EQA5-F1
#
_entry.id   AF-A0A3Q9EQA5-F1
#
_cell.length_a   1.000
_cell.length_b   1.000
_cell.length_c   1.000
_cell.angle_alpha   90.00
_cell.angle_beta   90.00
_cell.angle_gamma   90.00
#
_symmetry.space_group_name_H-M   'P 1'
#
loop_
_entity.id
_entity.type
_entity.pdbx_description
1 polymer ?
#
loop_
_entity_poly.entity_id
_entity_poly.type
_entity_poly.pdbx_seq_one_letter_code
_entity_poly.pdbx_strand_id
1 'polypeptide(L)'
;MSRPLVLELLALPKAVPEVRRAVRDHLGAPCPEAQLCVSELLSNVIRHVGEGTPVSVRLAARGHGRTRLEVTDADPYSWLVVRRPAGEQETGRGLLLLDAVAACWGVTQRPGGKTVWCELPGPCNVAGTARPVPPPE
;
A
#
# COMPACT_ATOMS: atom_id res chain seq x y z
N MET A 1 -14.94 13.27 9.21
CA MET A 1 -13.67 12.65 8.75
C MET A 1 -13.36 11.51 9.70
N SER A 2 -13.27 10.28 9.20
CA SER A 2 -13.00 9.10 10.06
C SER A 2 -11.58 9.16 10.63
N ARG A 3 -11.41 8.76 11.89
CA ARG A 3 -10.10 8.67 12.54
C ARG A 3 -9.18 7.74 11.73
N PRO A 4 -7.91 8.08 11.51
CA PRO A 4 -7.00 7.18 10.79
C PRO A 4 -6.76 5.87 11.57
N LEU A 5 -6.59 4.77 10.83
CA LEU A 5 -6.00 3.55 11.34
C LEU A 5 -4.48 3.69 11.33
N VAL A 6 -3.81 3.35 12.43
CA VAL A 6 -2.35 3.28 12.53
C VAL A 6 -2.03 1.96 13.22
N LEU A 7 -1.17 1.16 12.61
CA LEU A 7 -0.69 -0.11 13.15
C LEU A 7 0.84 -0.09 13.13
N GLU A 8 1.44 -0.35 14.29
CA GLU A 8 2.87 -0.58 14.41
C GLU A 8 3.09 -2.08 14.63
N LEU A 9 3.89 -2.71 13.78
CA LEU A 9 4.07 -4.15 13.80
C LEU A 9 5.45 -4.56 13.27
N LEU A 10 5.80 -5.83 13.47
CA LEU A 10 6.92 -6.44 12.78
C LEU A 10 6.41 -7.08 11.49
N ALA A 11 7.13 -6.87 10.39
CA ALA A 11 6.86 -7.46 9.09
C ALA A 11 7.13 -8.98 9.15
N LEU A 12 6.13 -9.73 9.61
CA LEU A 12 6.15 -11.19 9.68
C LEU A 12 5.07 -11.76 8.76
N PRO A 13 5.27 -12.94 8.13
CA PRO A 13 4.24 -13.55 7.28
C PRO A 13 2.87 -13.70 7.97
N LYS A 14 2.86 -14.01 9.28
CA LYS A 14 1.65 -14.11 10.09
C LYS A 14 0.90 -12.78 10.29
N ALA A 15 1.60 -11.65 10.21
CA ALA A 15 1.01 -10.34 10.40
C ALA A 15 0.21 -9.86 9.16
N VAL A 16 0.54 -10.37 7.96
CA VAL A 16 -0.14 -10.01 6.71
C VAL A 16 -1.66 -10.25 6.76
N PRO A 17 -2.17 -11.46 7.09
CA PRO A 17 -3.61 -11.68 7.21
C PRO A 17 -4.26 -10.87 8.34
N GLU A 18 -3.54 -10.59 9.42
CA GLU A 18 -4.02 -9.77 10.55
C GLU A 18 -4.23 -8.32 10.13
N VAL A 19 -3.25 -7.72 9.45
CA VAL A 19 -3.34 -6.36 8.92
C VAL A 19 -4.43 -6.26 7.85
N ARG A 20 -4.52 -7.25 6.95
CA ARG A 20 -5.59 -7.29 5.93
C ARG A 20 -6.98 -7.25 6.56
N ARG A 21 -7.18 -8.04 7.63
CA ARG A 21 -8.41 -8.04 8.42
C ARG A 21 -8.66 -6.68 9.08
N ALA A 22 -7.66 -6.10 9.74
CA ALA A 22 -7.78 -4.79 10.38
C ALA A 22 -8.15 -3.67 9.38
N VAL A 23 -7.55 -3.68 8.18
CA VAL A 23 -7.87 -2.75 7.10
C VAL A 23 -9.32 -2.89 6.66
N ARG A 24 -9.79 -4.12 6.41
CA ARG A 24 -11.19 -4.39 6.03
C ARG A 24 -12.16 -3.91 7.10
N ASP A 25 -11.90 -4.28 8.35
CA ASP A 25 -12.77 -3.95 9.48
C ASP A 25 -12.81 -2.42 9.71
N HIS A 26 -11.69 -1.72 9.49
CA HIS A 26 -11.62 -0.26 9.58
C HIS A 26 -12.39 0.48 8.49
N LEU A 27 -12.35 -0.04 7.25
CA LEU A 27 -13.07 0.57 6.13
C LEU A 27 -14.58 0.41 6.22
N GLY A 28 -15.08 -0.55 7.02
CA GLY A 28 -16.51 -0.77 7.25
C GLY A 28 -17.29 -1.28 6.04
N ALA A 29 -16.63 -1.46 4.89
CA ALA A 29 -17.19 -2.01 3.67
C ALA A 29 -16.10 -2.76 2.88
N PRO A 30 -16.48 -3.69 1.98
CA PRO A 30 -15.51 -4.41 1.15
C PRO A 30 -14.69 -3.45 0.28
N CYS A 31 -13.37 -3.48 0.46
CA CYS A 31 -12.40 -2.86 -0.43
C CYS A 31 -11.28 -3.88 -0.70
N PRO A 32 -11.43 -4.72 -1.73
CA PRO A 32 -10.43 -5.71 -2.11
C PRO A 32 -9.08 -5.08 -2.46
N GLU A 33 -9.10 -3.89 -3.06
CA GLU A 33 -7.90 -3.17 -3.51
C GLU A 33 -7.03 -2.77 -2.31
N ALA A 34 -7.62 -2.25 -1.23
CA ALA A 34 -6.86 -1.91 -0.02
C ALA A 34 -6.22 -3.13 0.65
N GLN A 35 -6.96 -4.24 0.68
CA GLN A 35 -6.49 -5.51 1.23
C GLN A 35 -5.35 -6.10 0.39
N LEU A 36 -5.43 -5.96 -0.91
CA LEU A 36 -4.41 -6.41 -1.85
C LEU A 36 -3.14 -5.55 -1.75
N CYS A 37 -3.29 -4.23 -1.81
CA CYS A 37 -2.18 -3.28 -1.66
C CYS A 37 -1.41 -3.49 -0.36
N VAL A 38 -2.10 -3.61 0.78
CA VAL A 38 -1.40 -3.81 2.06
C VAL A 38 -0.68 -5.14 2.12
N SER A 39 -1.25 -6.19 1.51
CA SER A 39 -0.63 -7.52 1.47
C SER A 39 0.64 -7.52 0.61
N GLU A 40 0.59 -6.90 -0.56
CA GLU A 40 1.76 -6.76 -1.44
C GLU A 40 2.85 -5.90 -0.83
N LEU A 41 2.49 -4.75 -0.23
CA LEU A 41 3.47 -3.85 0.39
C LEU A 41 4.16 -4.50 1.59
N LEU A 42 3.42 -5.17 2.49
CA LEU A 42 4.03 -5.90 3.59
C LEU A 42 4.88 -7.07 3.10
N SER A 43 4.42 -7.80 2.09
CA SER A 43 5.20 -8.90 1.50
C SER A 43 6.49 -8.40 0.87
N ASN A 44 6.47 -7.21 0.25
CA ASN A 44 7.67 -6.57 -0.27
C ASN A 44 8.65 -6.21 0.86
N VAL A 45 8.15 -5.69 1.99
CA VAL A 45 9.03 -5.43 3.14
C VAL A 45 9.68 -6.72 3.64
N ILE A 46 8.89 -7.78 3.86
CA ILE A 46 9.38 -9.08 4.34
C ILE A 46 10.47 -9.63 3.42
N ARG A 47 10.25 -9.57 2.09
CA ARG A 47 11.16 -10.15 1.10
C ARG A 47 12.41 -9.32 0.84
N HIS A 48 12.30 -7.99 0.87
CA HIS A 48 13.37 -7.11 0.38
C HIS A 48 14.09 -6.32 1.49
N VAL A 49 13.45 -6.11 2.64
CA VAL A 49 14.06 -5.46 3.81
C VAL A 49 14.44 -6.50 4.85
N GLY A 50 13.53 -7.44 5.11
CA GLY A 50 13.76 -8.56 6.01
C GLY A 50 12.52 -8.94 6.81
N GLU A 51 12.41 -10.22 7.15
CA GLU A 51 11.44 -10.67 8.13
C GLU A 51 11.76 -10.06 9.50
N GLY A 52 10.74 -9.56 10.19
CA GLY A 52 10.89 -8.92 11.50
C GLY A 52 11.23 -7.43 11.44
N THR A 53 11.32 -6.82 10.26
CA THR A 53 11.50 -5.37 10.12
C THR A 53 10.32 -4.61 10.76
N PRO A 54 10.57 -3.63 11.64
CA PRO A 54 9.53 -2.75 12.16
C PRO A 54 8.89 -1.93 11.04
N VAL A 55 7.56 -1.94 10.99
CA VAL A 55 6.78 -1.19 10.00
C VAL A 55 5.57 -0.50 10.63
N SER A 56 5.25 0.66 10.09
CA SER A 56 4.01 1.40 10.37
C SER A 56 3.07 1.29 9.17
N VAL A 57 1.84 0.83 9.40
CA VAL A 57 0.77 0.82 8.41
C VAL A 57 -0.26 1.87 8.80
N ARG A 58 -0.51 2.83 7.90
CA ARG A 58 -1.47 3.90 8.12
C ARG A 58 -2.55 3.91 7.05
N LEU A 59 -3.80 3.98 7.47
CA LEU A 59 -4.96 4.20 6.61
C LEU A 59 -5.65 5.51 7.00
N ALA A 60 -5.86 6.41 6.05
CA ALA A 60 -6.54 7.67 6.31
C ALA A 60 -7.43 8.10 5.16
N ALA A 61 -8.62 8.59 5.48
CA ALA A 61 -9.48 9.25 4.51
C ALA A 61 -8.78 10.49 3.92
N ARG A 62 -8.92 10.66 2.62
CA ARG A 62 -8.52 11.85 1.86
C ARG A 62 -9.76 12.53 1.27
N GLY A 63 -9.57 13.73 0.73
CA GLY A 63 -10.62 14.41 0.00
C GLY A 63 -11.13 13.58 -1.18
N HIS A 64 -12.30 13.94 -1.72
CA HIS A 64 -12.89 13.31 -2.89
C HIS A 64 -13.17 11.80 -2.75
N GLY A 65 -13.51 11.35 -1.54
CA GLY A 65 -13.87 9.96 -1.30
C GLY A 65 -12.74 8.98 -1.57
N ARG A 66 -11.49 9.38 -1.35
CA ARG A 66 -10.31 8.51 -1.46
C ARG A 66 -9.82 8.06 -0.09
N THR A 67 -9.14 6.94 -0.05
CA THR A 67 -8.41 6.47 1.12
C THR A 67 -6.95 6.34 0.77
N ARG A 68 -6.06 6.89 1.59
CA ARG A 68 -4.62 6.71 1.45
C ARG A 68 -4.14 5.63 2.39
N LEU A 69 -3.45 4.65 1.81
CA LEU A 69 -2.75 3.59 2.50
C LEU A 69 -1.26 3.91 2.44
N GLU A 70 -0.59 3.82 3.58
CA GLU A 70 0.85 4.07 3.71
C GLU A 70 1.49 2.93 4.49
N VAL A 71 2.63 2.44 4.01
CA VAL A 71 3.49 1.49 4.71
C VAL A 71 4.87 2.12 4.83
N THR A 72 5.33 2.31 6.06
CA THR A 72 6.64 2.91 6.35
C THR A 72 7.55 1.88 6.99
N ASP A 73 8.73 1.69 6.41
CA ASP A 73 9.81 0.88 6.98
C ASP A 73 11.03 1.77 7.32
N ALA A 74 11.87 1.31 8.25
CA ALA A 74 13.00 2.08 8.75
C ALA A 74 14.22 2.09 7.81
N ASP A 75 14.19 1.36 6.69
CA ASP A 75 15.29 1.30 5.74
C ASP A 75 15.05 2.30 4.57
N PRO A 76 15.72 3.47 4.58
CA PRO A 76 15.56 4.47 3.53
C PRO A 76 16.13 4.02 2.17
N TYR A 77 16.99 2.99 2.15
CA TYR A 77 17.73 2.53 0.97
C TYR A 77 17.32 1.15 0.48
N SER A 78 16.45 0.44 1.17
CA SER A 78 15.92 -0.83 0.66
C SER A 78 15.15 -0.55 -0.63
N TRP A 79 15.79 -0.93 -1.73
CA TRP A 79 15.28 -0.74 -3.08
C TRP A 79 13.92 -1.43 -3.16
N LEU A 80 12.85 -0.64 -3.30
CA LEU A 80 11.67 -1.18 -3.94
C LEU A 80 12.12 -1.50 -5.35
N VAL A 81 12.29 -2.79 -5.60
CA VAL A 81 12.74 -3.26 -6.89
C VAL A 81 11.60 -2.99 -7.88
N VAL A 82 11.59 -1.81 -8.49
CA VAL A 82 10.89 -1.55 -9.76
C VAL A 82 11.66 -2.32 -10.83
N ARG A 83 11.66 -3.65 -10.79
CA ARG A 83 12.12 -4.44 -11.93
C ARG A 83 10.93 -4.58 -12.86
N ARG A 84 11.06 -3.97 -14.06
CA ARG A 84 10.40 -4.55 -15.23
C ARG A 84 10.80 -6.02 -15.28
N PRO A 85 9.86 -6.96 -15.43
CA PRO A 85 10.20 -8.37 -15.46
C PRO A 85 11.17 -8.61 -16.62
N ALA A 86 12.41 -8.96 -16.30
CA ALA A 86 13.38 -9.48 -17.25
C ALA A 86 13.43 -10.99 -17.03
N GLY A 87 12.59 -11.72 -17.76
CA GLY A 87 12.41 -13.16 -17.59
C GLY A 87 11.55 -13.53 -16.38
N GLU A 88 11.32 -14.83 -16.21
CA GLU A 88 10.39 -15.52 -15.28
C GLU A 88 10.65 -15.27 -13.77
N GLN A 89 10.84 -14.02 -13.37
CA GLN A 89 11.07 -13.60 -11.99
C GLN A 89 9.81 -12.89 -11.47
N GLU A 90 9.21 -13.47 -10.42
CA GLU A 90 7.98 -12.96 -9.80
C GLU A 90 8.18 -11.63 -9.03
N THR A 91 9.43 -11.19 -8.86
CA THR A 91 9.86 -10.04 -8.04
C THR A 91 9.57 -8.64 -8.60
N GLY A 92 8.65 -8.52 -9.57
CA GLY A 92 8.21 -7.23 -10.14
C GLY A 92 6.70 -6.99 -10.12
N ARG A 93 5.89 -7.96 -9.67
CA ARG A 93 4.41 -7.88 -9.74
C ARG A 93 3.80 -6.93 -8.71
N GLY A 94 4.41 -6.78 -7.53
CA GLY A 94 3.80 -6.03 -6.43
C GLY A 94 3.53 -4.56 -6.76
N LEU A 95 4.42 -3.90 -7.51
CA LEU A 95 4.22 -2.50 -7.94
C LEU A 95 3.33 -2.40 -9.19
N LEU A 96 3.42 -3.36 -10.11
CA LEU A 96 2.47 -3.47 -11.24
C LEU A 96 1.03 -3.64 -10.76
N LEU A 97 0.84 -4.30 -9.61
CA LEU A 97 -0.44 -4.44 -8.97
C LEU A 97 -0.93 -3.10 -8.41
N LEU A 98 -0.05 -2.32 -7.76
CA LEU A 98 -0.41 -0.96 -7.31
C LEU A 98 -0.79 -0.07 -8.50
N ASP A 99 -0.04 -0.13 -9.60
CA ASP A 99 -0.39 0.56 -10.86
C ASP A 99 -1.76 0.15 -11.41
N ALA A 100 -2.15 -1.11 -11.24
CA ALA A 100 -3.42 -1.62 -11.73
C ALA A 100 -4.63 -1.21 -10.88
N VAL A 101 -4.46 -1.13 -9.54
CA VAL A 101 -5.60 -0.96 -8.61
C VAL A 101 -5.67 0.42 -7.93
N ALA A 102 -4.55 1.14 -7.83
CA ALA A 102 -4.52 2.45 -7.20
C ALA A 102 -4.87 3.57 -8.19
N ALA A 103 -5.48 4.63 -7.69
CA ALA A 103 -5.67 5.87 -8.46
C ALA A 103 -4.32 6.56 -8.70
N CYS A 104 -3.46 6.54 -7.69
CA CYS A 104 -2.05 6.90 -7.78
C CYS A 104 -1.29 6.25 -6.63
N TRP A 105 0.01 6.07 -6.80
CA TRP A 105 0.89 5.61 -5.75
C TRP A 105 2.26 6.29 -5.88
N GLY A 106 3.05 6.19 -4.84
CA GLY A 106 4.39 6.74 -4.86
C GLY A 106 5.21 6.30 -3.66
N VAL A 107 6.45 6.78 -3.65
CA VAL A 107 7.42 6.49 -2.60
C VAL A 107 7.92 7.82 -2.08
N THR A 108 7.97 7.96 -0.76
CA THR A 108 8.53 9.13 -0.09
C THR A 108 9.63 8.66 0.84
N GLN A 109 10.87 9.01 0.50
CA GLN A 109 12.03 8.76 1.34
C GLN A 109 12.20 9.92 2.34
N ARG A 110 12.54 9.60 3.58
CA ARG A 110 12.85 10.58 4.63
C ARG A 110 14.10 10.12 5.38
N PRO A 111 14.86 11.04 6.02
CA PRO A 111 15.87 10.63 6.99
C PRO A 111 15.20 9.76 8.07
N GLY A 112 15.54 8.47 8.13
CA GLY A 112 14.95 7.50 9.06
C GLY A 112 13.92 6.53 8.48
N GLY A 113 13.66 6.54 7.17
CA GLY A 113 12.86 5.48 6.56
C GLY A 113 12.28 5.79 5.18
N LYS A 114 11.50 4.84 4.68
CA LYS A 114 10.82 4.91 3.39
C LYS A 114 9.35 4.66 3.58
N THR A 115 8.51 5.55 3.05
CA THR A 115 7.05 5.36 3.02
C THR A 115 6.60 5.06 1.60
N VAL A 116 6.01 3.89 1.39
CA VAL A 116 5.26 3.57 0.17
C VAL A 116 3.81 3.86 0.41
N TRP A 117 3.17 4.57 -0.52
CA TRP A 117 1.78 4.97 -0.37
C TRP A 117 1.00 4.75 -1.65
N CYS A 118 -0.29 4.43 -1.50
CA CYS A 118 -1.24 4.41 -2.60
C CYS A 118 -2.56 5.06 -2.19
N GLU A 119 -3.18 5.79 -3.11
CA GLU A 119 -4.54 6.31 -2.95
C GLU A 119 -5.51 5.41 -3.70
N LEU A 120 -6.49 4.94 -2.96
CA LEU A 120 -7.52 4.03 -3.44
C LEU A 120 -8.86 4.77 -3.47
N PRO A 121 -9.79 4.38 -4.35
CA PRO A 121 -11.18 4.74 -4.17
C PRO A 121 -11.56 4.36 -2.74
N GLY A 122 -12.06 5.33 -1.97
CA GLY A 122 -12.66 5.03 -0.68
C GLY A 122 -13.84 4.08 -0.90
N PRO A 123 -14.29 3.38 0.16
CA PRO A 123 -15.46 2.52 0.05
C PRO A 123 -16.59 3.32 -0.59
N CYS A 124 -16.93 2.91 -1.82
CA CYS A 124 -17.76 3.67 -2.72
C CYS A 124 -19.15 3.82 -2.09
N ASN A 125 -19.57 5.05 -1.81
CA ASN A 125 -20.99 5.32 -1.93
C ASN A 125 -21.24 5.46 -3.43
N VAL A 126 -21.98 4.52 -4.00
CA VAL A 126 -22.20 4.36 -5.44
C VAL A 126 -22.66 5.65 -6.12
N ALA A 127 -21.76 6.33 -6.82
CA ALA A 127 -22.08 7.19 -7.95
C ALA A 127 -20.82 7.53 -8.79
N GLY A 128 -20.71 6.93 -9.98
CA GLY A 128 -20.28 7.66 -11.18
C GLY A 128 -18.79 7.94 -11.42
N THR A 129 -18.19 7.09 -12.27
CA THR A 129 -17.33 7.42 -13.42
C THR A 129 -15.94 8.08 -13.26
N ALA A 130 -14.99 7.40 -13.93
CA ALA A 130 -13.80 7.88 -14.63
C ALA A 130 -12.51 8.15 -13.83
N ARG A 131 -11.46 7.40 -14.22
CA ARG A 131 -10.07 7.54 -13.80
C ARG A 131 -9.45 8.75 -14.51
N PRO A 132 -8.94 9.79 -13.82
CA PRO A 132 -8.13 10.80 -14.46
C PRO A 132 -6.75 10.20 -14.78
N VAL A 133 -6.38 10.22 -16.06
CA VAL A 133 -5.02 9.95 -16.55
C VAL A 133 -4.19 11.22 -16.32
N PRO A 134 -3.02 11.17 -15.66
CA PRO A 134 -2.12 12.33 -15.59
C PRO A 134 -1.49 12.60 -16.97
N PRO A 135 -1.19 13.86 -17.30
CA PRO A 135 -0.65 14.22 -18.61
C PRO A 135 0.75 13.62 -18.81
N PRO A 136 1.12 13.19 -20.03
CA PRO A 136 2.51 12.96 -20.37
C PRO A 136 3.26 14.30 -20.44
N GLU A 137 4.53 14.27 -20.05
CA GLU A 137 5.48 15.38 -20.26
C GLU A 137 5.65 15.71 -21.75
#